data_AF-A0A2D6X6P0-F1
#
_entry.id   AF-A0A2D6X6P0-F1
#
_cell.length_a   1.000
_cell.length_b   1.000
_cell.length_c   1.000
_cell.angle_alpha   90.00
_cell.angle_beta   90.00
_cell.angle_gamma   90.00
#
_symmetry.space_group_name_H-M   'P 1'
#
loop_
_entity.id
_entity.type
_entity.pdbx_description
1 polymer ?
#
loop_
_entity_poly.entity_id
_entity_poly.type
_entity_poly.pdbx_seq_one_letter_code
_entity_poly.pdbx_strand_id
1 'polypeptide(L)'
;MTKSRIDVRIKESKEDMIPYILTEKSLTVVIDGKAQTMNHDHPSWGVAKQALKDSDWEKLEKQFDVASAVEDYFDSAAGVEVKDGGVFYQGESVHNYCVDKILEFMRQGLPYEPLVKFFGKLMQNPSSRATNELYRFLEHKNMPLTPEGNFLAYKGVNNDFTDFYSRKFDNSVGQTLSMVRNGVCDDANIGCSNGFHAGSYEYAKGYASNGGNLMVVEIDPADVVSVPHDCDCQKLRTAMYKVVGHYEHIDAPPMEDGLNEDYIDWDGNDAYAEGYAQAKQDMLDNLNN
;
A
#
# COMPACT_ATOMS: atom_id res chain seq x y z
N MET A 1 24.36 -53.75 -39.83
CA MET A 1 22.97 -53.81 -39.32
C MET A 1 22.84 -52.80 -38.19
N THR A 2 22.35 -51.62 -38.51
CA THR A 2 22.21 -50.49 -37.59
C THR A 2 20.79 -50.53 -37.03
N LYS A 3 20.61 -50.88 -35.75
CA LYS A 3 19.30 -50.77 -35.08
C LYS A 3 19.22 -49.41 -34.40
N SER A 4 18.43 -48.50 -34.95
CA SER A 4 18.03 -47.27 -34.26
C SER A 4 17.14 -47.63 -33.09
N ARG A 5 17.56 -47.30 -31.87
CA ARG A 5 16.63 -47.18 -30.73
C ARG A 5 15.86 -45.88 -30.90
N ILE A 6 14.55 -46.01 -31.05
CA ILE A 6 13.62 -44.89 -30.94
C ILE A 6 13.40 -44.71 -29.44
N ASP A 7 14.01 -43.68 -28.85
CA ASP A 7 13.61 -43.18 -27.53
C ASP A 7 12.30 -42.40 -27.71
N VAL A 8 11.18 -43.08 -27.45
CA VAL A 8 9.90 -42.39 -27.26
C VAL A 8 9.89 -41.86 -25.83
N ARG A 9 10.38 -40.63 -25.63
CA ARG A 9 10.04 -39.84 -24.45
C ARG A 9 8.56 -39.48 -24.55
N ILE A 10 7.72 -40.21 -23.83
CA ILE A 10 6.33 -39.81 -23.60
C ILE A 10 6.40 -38.53 -22.75
N LYS A 11 5.99 -37.40 -23.32
CA LYS A 11 5.58 -36.22 -22.55
C LYS A 11 4.20 -36.54 -21.99
N GLU A 12 4.11 -36.94 -20.72
CA GLU A 12 2.86 -36.83 -19.97
C GLU A 12 2.79 -35.42 -19.41
N SER A 13 2.02 -34.54 -20.05
CA SER A 13 1.48 -33.33 -19.44
C SER A 13 0.02 -33.63 -19.10
N LYS A 14 -0.24 -34.11 -17.89
CA LYS A 14 -1.58 -34.05 -17.32
C LYS A 14 -1.74 -32.64 -16.74
N GLU A 15 -2.70 -31.89 -17.25
CA GLU A 15 -3.26 -30.77 -16.48
C GLU A 15 -3.97 -31.40 -15.28
N ASP A 16 -3.39 -31.26 -14.09
CA ASP A 16 -3.84 -31.95 -12.88
C ASP A 16 -5.15 -31.33 -12.38
N MET A 17 -6.27 -31.89 -12.83
CA MET A 17 -7.60 -31.59 -12.31
C MET A 17 -7.63 -31.81 -10.79
N ILE A 18 -7.96 -30.76 -10.04
CA ILE A 18 -8.02 -30.78 -8.58
C ILE A 18 -9.37 -31.36 -8.12
N PRO A 19 -9.41 -32.47 -7.34
CA PRO A 19 -10.65 -32.99 -6.78
C PRO A 19 -11.32 -31.97 -5.86
N TYR A 20 -12.65 -31.79 -5.98
CA TYR A 20 -13.37 -30.78 -5.20
C TYR A 20 -14.77 -31.22 -4.76
N ILE A 21 -15.27 -30.57 -3.70
CA ILE A 21 -16.66 -30.60 -3.23
C ILE A 21 -17.14 -29.16 -3.17
N LEU A 22 -18.11 -28.79 -4.00
CA LEU A 22 -18.74 -27.47 -3.98
C LEU A 22 -20.16 -27.57 -3.40
N THR A 23 -20.44 -26.79 -2.37
CA THR A 23 -21.76 -26.60 -1.78
C THR A 23 -22.21 -25.14 -1.92
N GLU A 24 -23.41 -24.81 -1.42
CA GLU A 24 -23.84 -23.41 -1.35
C GLU A 24 -22.99 -22.56 -0.38
N LYS A 25 -22.41 -23.19 0.64
CA LYS A 25 -21.73 -22.51 1.75
C LYS A 25 -20.23 -22.65 1.75
N SER A 26 -19.67 -23.59 0.99
CA SER A 26 -18.25 -23.87 1.00
C SER A 26 -17.77 -24.61 -0.25
N LEU A 27 -16.47 -24.52 -0.48
CA LEU A 27 -15.72 -25.19 -1.53
C LEU A 27 -14.54 -25.87 -0.86
N THR A 28 -14.48 -27.18 -0.94
CA THR A 28 -13.35 -27.98 -0.46
C THR A 28 -12.59 -28.52 -1.66
N VAL A 29 -11.28 -28.39 -1.67
CA VAL A 29 -10.38 -28.94 -2.69
C VAL A 29 -9.35 -29.87 -2.06
N VAL A 30 -8.82 -30.82 -2.83
CA VAL A 30 -7.74 -31.71 -2.39
C VAL A 30 -6.47 -31.38 -3.18
N ILE A 31 -5.54 -30.68 -2.54
CA ILE A 31 -4.24 -30.27 -3.12
C ILE A 31 -3.15 -31.00 -2.35
N ASP A 32 -2.22 -31.64 -3.06
CA ASP A 32 -1.14 -32.47 -2.46
C ASP A 32 -1.63 -33.48 -1.41
N GLY A 33 -2.81 -34.07 -1.64
CA GLY A 33 -3.43 -35.03 -0.72
C GLY A 33 -4.01 -34.43 0.57
N LYS A 34 -4.01 -33.10 0.72
CA LYS A 34 -4.62 -32.39 1.85
C LYS A 34 -5.92 -31.73 1.43
N ALA A 35 -6.98 -31.94 2.22
CA ALA A 35 -8.24 -31.24 2.02
C ALA A 35 -8.14 -29.81 2.57
N GLN A 36 -8.37 -28.81 1.72
CA GLN A 36 -8.45 -27.40 2.08
C GLN A 36 -9.88 -26.90 1.81
N THR A 37 -10.45 -26.07 2.69
CA THR A 37 -11.84 -25.62 2.59
C THR A 37 -11.94 -24.10 2.67
N MET A 38 -12.69 -23.53 1.73
CA MET A 38 -13.02 -22.12 1.62
C MET A 38 -14.53 -21.92 1.85
N ASN A 39 -14.92 -21.00 2.71
CA ASN A 39 -16.34 -20.68 2.96
C ASN A 39 -16.88 -19.69 1.91
N HIS A 40 -18.21 -19.61 1.76
CA HIS A 40 -18.85 -18.75 0.76
C HIS A 40 -18.66 -17.24 0.99
N ASP A 41 -18.33 -16.85 2.22
CA ASP A 41 -18.07 -15.46 2.61
C ASP A 41 -16.58 -15.09 2.42
N HIS A 42 -15.76 -16.04 1.95
CA HIS A 42 -14.34 -15.82 1.72
C HIS A 42 -14.13 -14.88 0.52
N PRO A 43 -13.21 -13.91 0.56
CA PRO A 43 -12.97 -12.95 -0.54
C PRO A 43 -12.69 -13.61 -1.90
N SER A 44 -11.84 -14.63 -1.91
CA SER A 44 -11.54 -15.43 -3.10
C SER A 44 -12.68 -16.34 -3.58
N TRP A 45 -13.84 -16.39 -2.91
CA TRP A 45 -14.97 -17.28 -3.28
C TRP A 45 -15.41 -17.07 -4.73
N GLY A 46 -15.60 -15.81 -5.14
CA GLY A 46 -16.00 -15.47 -6.51
C GLY A 46 -14.95 -15.91 -7.53
N VAL A 47 -13.67 -15.67 -7.24
CA VAL A 47 -12.54 -16.03 -8.10
C VAL A 47 -12.37 -17.54 -8.20
N ALA A 48 -12.47 -18.26 -7.07
CA ALA A 48 -12.37 -19.72 -7.00
C ALA A 48 -13.52 -20.39 -7.75
N LYS A 49 -14.77 -19.90 -7.61
CA LYS A 49 -15.91 -20.41 -8.39
C LYS A 49 -15.75 -20.15 -9.88
N GLN A 50 -15.16 -19.02 -10.26
CA GLN A 50 -14.91 -18.73 -11.67
C GLN A 50 -13.79 -19.62 -12.23
N ALA A 51 -12.69 -19.79 -11.51
CA ALA A 51 -11.60 -20.70 -11.89
C ALA A 51 -12.10 -22.15 -12.06
N LEU A 52 -12.98 -22.61 -11.16
CA LEU A 52 -13.67 -23.91 -11.31
C LEU A 52 -14.50 -24.02 -12.59
N LYS A 53 -15.27 -22.98 -12.92
CA LYS A 53 -16.09 -22.97 -14.16
C LYS A 53 -15.21 -23.01 -15.41
N ASP A 54 -14.10 -22.30 -15.37
CA ASP A 54 -13.17 -22.17 -16.48
C ASP A 54 -12.18 -23.35 -16.56
N SER A 55 -12.23 -24.28 -15.61
CA SER A 55 -11.26 -25.38 -15.44
C SER A 55 -9.80 -24.90 -15.32
N ASP A 56 -9.62 -23.72 -14.74
CA ASP A 56 -8.32 -23.09 -14.47
C ASP A 56 -7.79 -23.58 -13.12
N TRP A 57 -7.24 -24.80 -13.13
CA TRP A 57 -6.82 -25.51 -11.91
C TRP A 57 -5.65 -24.83 -11.19
N GLU A 58 -4.71 -24.28 -11.93
CA GLU A 58 -3.58 -23.52 -11.37
C GLU A 58 -4.07 -22.27 -10.62
N LYS A 59 -5.02 -21.52 -11.22
CA LYS A 59 -5.63 -20.37 -10.55
C LYS A 59 -6.46 -20.76 -9.35
N LEU A 60 -7.14 -21.92 -9.40
CA LEU A 60 -7.91 -22.46 -8.29
C LEU A 60 -7.00 -22.81 -7.10
N GLU A 61 -5.94 -23.57 -7.35
CA GLU A 61 -4.92 -23.96 -6.34
C GLU A 61 -4.37 -22.74 -5.61
N LYS A 62 -4.01 -21.71 -6.38
CA LYS A 62 -3.51 -20.44 -5.86
C LYS A 62 -4.49 -19.74 -4.91
N GLN A 63 -5.81 -19.90 -5.07
CA GLN A 63 -6.77 -19.30 -4.14
C GLN A 63 -6.74 -19.95 -2.75
N PHE A 64 -6.40 -21.24 -2.70
CA PHE A 64 -6.31 -22.03 -1.47
C PHE A 64 -4.94 -21.88 -0.79
N ASP A 65 -3.88 -21.72 -1.56
CA ASP A 65 -2.57 -21.33 -1.04
C ASP A 65 -2.59 -19.94 -0.40
N VAL A 66 -3.29 -18.97 -1.01
CA VAL A 66 -3.47 -17.63 -0.44
C VAL A 66 -4.18 -17.68 0.92
N ALA A 67 -5.20 -18.52 1.06
CA ALA A 67 -5.92 -18.69 2.32
C ALA A 67 -5.07 -19.37 3.40
N SER A 68 -4.16 -20.26 3.01
CA SER A 68 -3.31 -21.02 3.92
C SER A 68 -2.01 -20.29 4.31
N ALA A 69 -1.55 -19.35 3.49
CA ALA A 69 -0.28 -18.64 3.67
C ALA A 69 -0.39 -17.32 4.45
N VAL A 70 -1.60 -16.80 4.65
CA VAL A 70 -1.83 -15.56 5.40
C VAL A 70 -2.28 -15.93 6.80
N GLU A 71 -1.42 -15.66 7.79
CA GLU A 71 -1.79 -15.84 9.19
C GLU A 71 -2.91 -14.89 9.60
N ASP A 72 -3.80 -15.35 10.48
CA ASP A 72 -4.82 -14.49 11.07
C ASP A 72 -4.13 -13.35 11.83
N TYR A 73 -4.51 -12.11 11.51
CA TYR A 73 -3.98 -10.90 12.11
C TYR A 73 -5.11 -9.99 12.55
N PHE A 74 -4.95 -9.33 13.69
CA PHE A 74 -5.94 -8.36 14.15
C PHE A 74 -5.27 -7.14 14.78
N ASP A 75 -5.49 -5.98 14.17
CA ASP A 75 -5.14 -4.69 14.75
C ASP A 75 -6.42 -4.00 15.23
N SER A 76 -6.65 -4.10 16.54
CA SER A 76 -7.80 -3.48 17.19
C SER A 76 -7.80 -1.95 17.14
N ALA A 77 -6.63 -1.30 17.04
CA ALA A 77 -6.52 0.15 16.96
C ALA A 77 -6.86 0.64 15.54
N ALA A 78 -6.44 -0.11 14.52
CA ALA A 78 -6.81 0.14 13.14
C ALA A 78 -8.24 -0.32 12.80
N GLY A 79 -8.83 -1.20 13.61
CA GLY A 79 -10.13 -1.82 13.32
C GLY A 79 -10.08 -2.80 12.15
N VAL A 80 -8.90 -3.37 11.89
CA VAL A 80 -8.61 -4.22 10.73
C VAL A 80 -8.34 -5.65 11.20
N GLU A 81 -9.03 -6.59 10.58
CA GLU A 81 -8.87 -8.02 10.80
C GLU A 81 -8.47 -8.67 9.47
N VAL A 82 -7.37 -9.42 9.47
CA VAL A 82 -7.00 -10.31 8.38
C VAL A 82 -7.32 -11.73 8.82
N LYS A 83 -8.19 -12.42 8.10
CA LYS A 83 -8.53 -13.83 8.35
C LYS A 83 -9.03 -14.47 7.08
N ASP A 84 -8.89 -15.79 6.97
CA ASP A 84 -9.39 -16.55 5.83
C ASP A 84 -8.94 -15.90 4.49
N GLY A 85 -7.65 -15.56 4.36
CA GLY A 85 -7.11 -14.92 3.15
C GLY A 85 -7.73 -13.57 2.79
N GLY A 86 -8.37 -12.90 3.73
CA GLY A 86 -9.20 -11.72 3.53
C GLY A 86 -8.98 -10.60 4.53
N VAL A 87 -9.26 -9.36 4.13
CA VAL A 87 -9.17 -8.19 5.01
C VAL A 87 -10.57 -7.65 5.30
N PHE A 88 -10.84 -7.40 6.57
CA PHE A 88 -12.11 -6.91 7.09
C PHE A 88 -11.87 -5.61 7.86
N TYR A 89 -12.77 -4.65 7.70
CA TYR A 89 -12.78 -3.40 8.47
C TYR A 89 -14.12 -3.29 9.21
N GLN A 90 -14.06 -3.18 10.54
CA GLN A 90 -15.27 -3.15 11.39
C GLN A 90 -16.25 -4.32 11.13
N GLY A 91 -15.73 -5.49 10.76
CA GLY A 91 -16.52 -6.71 10.49
C GLY A 91 -17.04 -6.83 9.04
N GLU A 92 -16.87 -5.81 8.21
CA GLU A 92 -17.24 -5.84 6.79
C GLU A 92 -16.04 -6.23 5.93
N SER A 93 -16.24 -7.12 4.96
CA SER A 93 -15.18 -7.49 4.03
C SER A 93 -14.86 -6.34 3.07
N VAL A 94 -13.59 -6.05 2.87
CA VAL A 94 -13.14 -4.98 1.97
C VAL A 94 -12.31 -5.59 0.84
N HIS A 95 -12.56 -5.14 -0.39
CA HIS A 95 -11.82 -5.55 -1.58
C HIS A 95 -11.34 -4.31 -2.31
N ASN A 96 -10.05 -4.02 -2.22
CA ASN A 96 -9.39 -2.95 -2.95
C ASN A 96 -7.88 -3.23 -3.08
N TYR A 97 -7.18 -2.36 -3.80
CA TYR A 97 -5.74 -2.49 -4.03
C TYR A 97 -4.90 -2.52 -2.75
N CYS A 98 -5.28 -1.75 -1.70
CA CYS A 98 -4.57 -1.80 -0.42
C CYS A 98 -4.71 -3.17 0.25
N VAL A 99 -5.89 -3.79 0.17
CA VAL A 99 -6.12 -5.15 0.64
C VAL A 99 -5.24 -6.14 -0.13
N ASP A 100 -5.19 -6.03 -1.45
CA ASP A 100 -4.32 -6.88 -2.28
C ASP A 100 -2.84 -6.75 -1.89
N LYS A 101 -2.38 -5.52 -1.58
CA LYS A 101 -1.02 -5.26 -1.10
C LYS A 101 -0.75 -5.79 0.30
N ILE A 102 -1.68 -5.63 1.25
CA ILE A 102 -1.55 -6.20 2.60
C ILE A 102 -1.38 -7.73 2.48
N LEU A 103 -2.26 -8.40 1.74
CA LEU A 103 -2.21 -9.84 1.53
C LEU A 103 -0.96 -10.27 0.75
N GLU A 104 -0.46 -9.46 -0.18
CA GLU A 104 0.81 -9.71 -0.87
C GLU A 104 2.00 -9.66 0.08
N PHE A 105 2.09 -8.64 0.93
CA PHE A 105 3.19 -8.50 1.88
C PHE A 105 3.18 -9.62 2.92
N MET A 106 2.01 -9.95 3.47
CA MET A 106 1.87 -11.07 4.41
C MET A 106 2.32 -12.40 3.78
N ARG A 107 1.91 -12.68 2.53
CA ARG A 107 2.33 -13.90 1.82
C ARG A 107 3.83 -13.99 1.58
N GLN A 108 4.49 -12.84 1.38
CA GLN A 108 5.93 -12.77 1.15
C GLN A 108 6.73 -12.70 2.46
N GLY A 109 6.07 -12.68 3.63
CA GLY A 109 6.72 -12.44 4.92
C GLY A 109 7.36 -11.05 5.03
N LEU A 110 6.86 -10.08 4.26
CA LEU A 110 7.32 -8.69 4.27
C LEU A 110 6.58 -7.88 5.36
N PRO A 111 7.17 -6.79 5.87
CA PRO A 111 6.53 -5.92 6.87
C PRO A 111 5.20 -5.33 6.37
N TYR A 112 4.07 -5.74 6.94
CA TYR A 112 2.72 -5.38 6.47
C TYR A 112 1.96 -4.48 7.44
N GLU A 113 2.44 -4.32 8.68
CA GLU A 113 1.81 -3.53 9.74
C GLU A 113 1.60 -2.06 9.34
N PRO A 114 2.55 -1.38 8.68
CA PRO A 114 2.32 -0.02 8.17
C PRO A 114 1.17 0.05 7.17
N LEU A 115 1.01 -0.97 6.31
CA LEU A 115 -0.07 -1.05 5.33
C LEU A 115 -1.43 -1.24 6.02
N VAL A 116 -1.47 -2.07 7.06
CA VAL A 116 -2.70 -2.29 7.84
C VAL A 116 -3.13 -1.02 8.57
N LYS A 117 -2.20 -0.33 9.24
CA LYS A 117 -2.48 0.94 9.91
C LYS A 117 -2.92 2.02 8.90
N PHE A 118 -2.23 2.10 7.77
CA PHE A 118 -2.60 3.01 6.68
C PHE A 118 -4.03 2.74 6.19
N PHE A 119 -4.36 1.47 5.96
CA PHE A 119 -5.70 1.08 5.55
C PHE A 119 -6.76 1.44 6.60
N GLY A 120 -6.50 1.17 7.88
CA GLY A 120 -7.40 1.57 8.98
C GLY A 120 -7.68 3.08 9.00
N LYS A 121 -6.64 3.91 8.89
CA LYS A 121 -6.78 5.38 8.83
C LYS A 121 -7.49 5.85 7.57
N LEU A 122 -7.20 5.22 6.43
CA LEU A 122 -7.87 5.52 5.17
C LEU A 122 -9.36 5.23 5.24
N MET A 123 -9.76 4.14 5.89
CA MET A 123 -11.17 3.80 6.11
C MET A 123 -11.87 4.73 7.12
N GLN A 124 -11.13 5.50 7.92
CA GLN A 124 -11.68 6.57 8.77
C GLN A 124 -11.92 7.88 8.00
N ASN A 125 -11.43 8.00 6.78
CA ASN A 125 -11.66 9.19 5.96
C ASN A 125 -13.16 9.34 5.64
N PRO A 126 -13.80 10.48 5.96
CA PRO A 126 -15.23 10.65 5.77
C PRO A 126 -15.64 10.75 4.29
N SER A 127 -14.69 10.89 3.36
CA SER A 127 -14.95 11.00 1.93
C SER A 127 -14.65 9.69 1.22
N SER A 128 -15.71 8.96 0.84
CA SER A 128 -15.58 7.76 -0.02
C SER A 128 -14.92 8.07 -1.37
N ARG A 129 -15.02 9.31 -1.86
CA ARG A 129 -14.27 9.74 -3.05
C ARG A 129 -12.78 9.81 -2.76
N ALA A 130 -12.39 10.47 -1.67
CA ALA A 130 -10.99 10.63 -1.30
C ALA A 130 -10.32 9.28 -1.03
N THR A 131 -11.03 8.33 -0.41
CA THR A 131 -10.51 6.97 -0.24
C THR A 131 -10.21 6.35 -1.59
N ASN A 132 -11.21 6.29 -2.49
CA ASN A 132 -11.08 5.77 -3.85
C ASN A 132 -9.96 6.40 -4.68
N GLU A 133 -9.81 7.72 -4.58
CA GLU A 133 -8.81 8.50 -5.30
C GLU A 133 -7.39 8.32 -4.74
N LEU A 134 -7.23 8.35 -3.41
CA LEU A 134 -5.93 8.19 -2.76
C LEU A 134 -5.34 6.80 -3.06
N TYR A 135 -6.18 5.77 -3.13
CA TYR A 135 -5.74 4.43 -3.55
C TYR A 135 -5.00 4.46 -4.90
N ARG A 136 -5.58 5.13 -5.90
CA ARG A 136 -4.97 5.24 -7.25
C ARG A 136 -3.72 6.11 -7.22
N PHE A 137 -3.72 7.17 -6.43
CA PHE A 137 -2.57 8.06 -6.31
C PHE A 137 -1.32 7.32 -5.83
N LEU A 138 -1.45 6.49 -4.78
CA LEU A 138 -0.34 5.74 -4.20
C LEU A 138 0.18 4.61 -5.09
N GLU A 139 -0.69 4.00 -5.92
CA GLU A 139 -0.26 2.99 -6.91
C GLU A 139 0.70 3.57 -7.95
N HIS A 140 0.54 4.85 -8.30
CA HIS A 140 1.28 5.49 -9.39
C HIS A 140 2.45 6.35 -8.91
N LYS A 141 2.46 6.71 -7.63
CA LYS A 141 3.41 7.64 -7.03
C LYS A 141 3.97 6.96 -5.80
N ASN A 142 5.22 6.54 -5.88
CA ASN A 142 5.88 5.81 -4.81
C ASN A 142 6.04 6.70 -3.58
N MET A 143 5.06 6.61 -2.68
CA MET A 143 5.00 7.39 -1.46
C MET A 143 5.29 6.45 -0.28
N PRO A 144 6.44 6.61 0.40
CA PRO A 144 6.77 5.77 1.54
C PRO A 144 5.72 5.88 2.65
N LEU A 145 5.36 4.74 3.25
CA LEU A 145 4.52 4.71 4.44
C LEU A 145 5.38 4.83 5.70
N THR A 146 4.87 5.54 6.70
CA THR A 146 5.47 5.57 8.04
C THR A 146 5.02 4.35 8.85
N PRO A 147 5.75 3.97 9.91
CA PRO A 147 5.33 2.88 10.81
C PRO A 147 3.96 3.08 11.44
N GLU A 148 3.43 4.31 11.46
CA GLU A 148 2.11 4.64 11.98
C GLU A 148 1.01 4.68 10.91
N GLY A 149 1.29 4.24 9.68
CA GLY A 149 0.32 4.22 8.60
C GLY A 149 -0.01 5.59 8.02
N ASN A 150 0.83 6.60 8.27
CA ASN A 150 0.83 7.83 7.46
C ASN A 150 1.65 7.59 6.19
N PHE A 151 1.62 8.54 5.26
CA PHE A 151 2.50 8.50 4.09
C PHE A 151 3.29 9.80 3.95
N LEU A 152 4.49 9.68 3.38
CA LEU A 152 5.35 10.80 3.08
C LEU A 152 5.04 11.31 1.67
N ALA A 153 5.01 12.63 1.51
CA ALA A 153 4.87 13.32 0.24
C ALA A 153 5.77 14.55 0.18
N TYR A 154 5.82 15.20 -0.98
CA TYR A 154 6.66 16.36 -1.20
C TYR A 154 5.84 17.65 -1.27
N LYS A 155 6.45 18.74 -0.83
CA LYS A 155 5.86 20.08 -0.90
C LYS A 155 6.91 21.12 -1.27
N GLY A 156 6.68 21.84 -2.37
CA GLY A 156 7.43 23.04 -2.71
C GLY A 156 6.90 24.26 -1.97
N VAL A 157 7.78 25.06 -1.39
CA VAL A 157 7.46 26.31 -0.67
C VAL A 157 8.39 27.46 -1.06
N ASN A 158 8.06 28.69 -0.68
CA ASN A 158 8.91 29.87 -0.94
C ASN A 158 10.25 29.78 -0.18
N ASN A 159 11.17 30.67 -0.51
CA ASN A 159 12.49 30.78 0.11
C ASN A 159 12.42 31.03 1.63
N ASP A 160 11.35 31.68 2.10
CA ASP A 160 11.07 31.96 3.52
C ASP A 160 10.22 30.86 4.19
N PHE A 161 10.14 29.67 3.59
CA PHE A 161 9.35 28.52 4.03
C PHE A 161 7.82 28.73 4.03
N THR A 162 7.32 29.86 3.54
CA THR A 162 5.88 30.07 3.45
C THR A 162 5.26 29.40 2.22
N ASP A 163 3.96 29.08 2.28
CA ASP A 163 3.23 28.60 1.11
C ASP A 163 3.19 29.62 -0.04
N PHE A 164 3.26 29.14 -1.28
CA PHE A 164 3.38 30.00 -2.47
C PHE A 164 2.25 31.00 -2.65
N TYR A 165 1.01 30.61 -2.37
CA TYR A 165 -0.16 31.40 -2.73
C TYR A 165 -0.54 32.40 -1.64
N SER A 166 -0.71 31.95 -0.41
CA SER A 166 -1.17 32.82 0.68
C SER A 166 -0.02 33.51 1.41
N ARG A 167 1.18 32.92 1.41
CA ARG A 167 2.35 33.36 2.18
C ARG A 167 2.07 33.53 3.68
N LYS A 168 1.15 32.73 4.20
CA LYS A 168 0.69 32.80 5.60
C LYS A 168 1.13 31.62 6.43
N PHE A 169 1.32 30.48 5.77
CA PHE A 169 1.57 29.22 6.44
C PHE A 169 3.06 28.90 6.39
N ASP A 170 3.72 28.91 7.54
CA ASP A 170 5.11 28.51 7.71
C ASP A 170 5.24 26.98 7.60
N ASN A 171 6.13 26.52 6.73
CA ASN A 171 6.43 25.10 6.49
C ASN A 171 7.85 24.74 6.94
N SER A 172 8.39 25.42 7.94
CA SER A 172 9.63 24.99 8.58
C SER A 172 9.47 23.57 9.17
N VAL A 173 10.56 22.81 9.22
CA VAL A 173 10.54 21.43 9.77
C VAL A 173 10.00 21.44 11.20
N GLY A 174 9.14 20.47 11.52
CA GLY A 174 8.46 20.33 12.80
C GLY A 174 7.10 21.03 12.87
N GLN A 175 6.74 21.89 11.90
CA GLN A 175 5.43 22.52 11.87
C GLN A 175 4.33 21.51 11.49
N THR A 176 3.20 21.56 12.21
CA THR A 176 1.97 20.87 11.85
C THR A 176 0.95 21.90 11.40
N LEU A 177 0.51 21.78 10.15
CA LEU A 177 -0.41 22.72 9.53
C LEU A 177 -1.78 22.08 9.41
N SER A 178 -2.81 22.81 9.80
CA SER A 178 -4.19 22.32 9.74
C SER A 178 -5.17 23.43 9.34
N MET A 179 -6.25 23.02 8.69
CA MET A 179 -7.41 23.86 8.43
C MET A 179 -8.70 23.05 8.61
N VAL A 180 -9.82 23.74 8.76
CA VAL A 180 -11.12 23.06 8.84
C VAL A 180 -11.35 22.30 7.52
N ARG A 181 -11.56 20.99 7.59
CA ARG A 181 -11.72 20.11 6.41
C ARG A 181 -12.77 20.62 5.42
N ASN A 182 -13.90 21.13 5.91
CA ASN A 182 -14.96 21.70 5.07
C ASN A 182 -14.56 22.99 4.31
N GLY A 183 -13.40 23.56 4.63
CA GLY A 183 -12.79 24.66 3.86
C GLY A 183 -11.97 24.17 2.67
N VAL A 184 -11.62 22.89 2.61
CA VAL A 184 -10.82 22.30 1.53
C VAL A 184 -11.73 21.86 0.38
N CYS A 185 -11.30 22.11 -0.85
CA CYS A 185 -12.05 21.76 -2.04
C CYS A 185 -12.01 20.25 -2.33
N ASP A 186 -13.17 19.62 -2.33
CA ASP A 186 -13.41 18.19 -2.60
C ASP A 186 -13.70 17.88 -4.08
N ASP A 187 -13.78 18.90 -4.94
CA ASP A 187 -13.93 18.72 -6.39
C ASP A 187 -12.57 18.46 -7.05
N ALA A 188 -12.37 17.21 -7.46
CA ALA A 188 -11.17 16.73 -8.17
C ALA A 188 -11.05 17.27 -9.61
N ASN A 189 -12.12 17.83 -10.18
CA ASN A 189 -12.08 18.44 -11.53
C ASN A 189 -11.49 19.85 -11.52
N ILE A 190 -11.44 20.49 -10.35
CA ILE A 190 -10.73 21.74 -10.17
C ILE A 190 -9.28 21.36 -9.90
N GLY A 191 -8.32 21.99 -10.58
CA GLY A 191 -6.91 21.67 -10.40
C GLY A 191 -6.26 22.39 -9.21
N CYS A 192 -6.29 23.72 -9.24
CA CYS A 192 -5.80 24.58 -8.16
C CYS A 192 -6.98 25.18 -7.40
N SER A 193 -7.19 24.79 -6.14
CA SER A 193 -8.32 25.25 -5.32
C SER A 193 -7.91 25.43 -3.85
N ASN A 194 -8.86 25.74 -2.97
CA ASN A 194 -8.58 25.85 -1.54
C ASN A 194 -8.17 24.49 -0.96
N GLY A 195 -7.12 24.49 -0.13
CA GLY A 195 -6.57 23.29 0.48
C GLY A 195 -5.05 23.32 0.54
N PHE A 196 -4.49 22.52 1.44
CA PHE A 196 -3.05 22.28 1.42
C PHE A 196 -2.72 21.27 0.33
N HIS A 197 -1.73 21.61 -0.50
CA HIS A 197 -1.24 20.74 -1.54
C HIS A 197 0.10 20.12 -1.15
N ALA A 198 0.19 18.82 -1.43
CA ALA A 198 1.40 18.01 -1.44
C ALA A 198 1.31 17.06 -2.63
N GLY A 199 2.40 16.43 -3.03
CA GLY A 199 2.39 15.58 -4.20
C GLY A 199 3.71 14.85 -4.45
N SER A 200 3.86 14.36 -5.68
CA SER A 200 5.08 13.75 -6.19
C SER A 200 6.29 14.68 -6.10
N TYR A 201 7.47 14.08 -6.14
CA TYR A 201 8.74 14.79 -6.12
C TYR A 201 8.82 15.79 -7.28
N GLU A 202 8.49 15.38 -8.51
CA GLU A 202 8.55 16.21 -9.70
C GLU A 202 7.63 17.43 -9.60
N TYR A 203 6.42 17.21 -9.10
CA TYR A 203 5.46 18.29 -8.87
C TYR A 203 6.00 19.30 -7.86
N ALA A 204 6.41 18.84 -6.68
CA ALA A 204 6.90 19.72 -5.61
C ALA A 204 8.20 20.44 -6.00
N LYS A 205 9.13 19.75 -6.66
CA LYS A 205 10.38 20.31 -7.19
C LYS A 205 10.11 21.42 -8.20
N GLY A 206 9.13 21.25 -9.08
CA GLY A 206 8.72 22.29 -10.03
C GLY A 206 8.26 23.59 -9.38
N TYR A 207 7.64 23.51 -8.18
CA TYR A 207 7.29 24.70 -7.40
C TYR A 207 8.51 25.30 -6.70
N ALA A 208 9.43 24.48 -6.18
CA ALA A 208 10.63 24.95 -5.50
C ALA A 208 11.71 25.54 -6.45
N SER A 209 11.63 25.29 -7.77
CA SER A 209 12.72 25.57 -8.72
C SER A 209 13.14 27.03 -8.85
N ASN A 210 12.30 27.99 -8.44
CA ASN A 210 12.61 29.43 -8.50
C ASN A 210 13.24 29.98 -7.22
N GLY A 211 14.11 29.18 -6.58
CA GLY A 211 14.83 29.52 -5.36
C GLY A 211 14.10 29.15 -4.06
N GLY A 212 12.96 28.46 -4.17
CA GLY A 212 12.19 27.99 -3.03
C GLY A 212 12.81 26.76 -2.36
N ASN A 213 12.07 26.18 -1.42
CA ASN A 213 12.52 25.01 -0.65
C ASN A 213 11.65 23.79 -0.99
N LEU A 214 12.28 22.62 -1.02
CA LEU A 214 11.61 21.33 -1.20
C LEU A 214 11.50 20.62 0.15
N MET A 215 10.27 20.42 0.61
CA MET A 215 9.96 19.85 1.92
C MET A 215 9.40 18.44 1.79
N VAL A 216 9.61 17.64 2.83
CA VAL A 216 8.94 16.35 3.06
C VAL A 216 7.85 16.55 4.09
N VAL A 217 6.65 16.08 3.78
CA VAL A 217 5.48 16.16 4.64
C VAL A 217 4.92 14.78 4.92
N GLU A 218 4.54 14.55 6.17
CA GLU A 218 3.81 13.37 6.63
C GLU A 218 2.31 13.69 6.67
N ILE A 219 1.50 12.83 6.05
CA ILE A 219 0.06 13.04 5.87
C ILE A 219 -0.69 11.82 6.38
N ASP A 220 -1.70 12.06 7.22
CA ASP A 220 -2.67 11.04 7.60
C ASP A 220 -3.67 10.83 6.45
N PRO A 221 -3.87 9.59 5.95
CA PRO A 221 -4.84 9.32 4.89
C PRO A 221 -6.29 9.71 5.26
N ALA A 222 -6.64 9.84 6.55
CA ALA A 222 -7.94 10.36 6.99
C ALA A 222 -8.14 11.85 6.66
N ASP A 223 -7.04 12.62 6.56
CA ASP A 223 -7.05 14.06 6.32
C ASP A 223 -7.06 14.44 4.84
N VAL A 224 -6.82 13.47 3.93
CA VAL A 224 -6.90 13.69 2.48
C VAL A 224 -8.35 14.01 2.07
N VAL A 225 -8.52 15.01 1.20
CA VAL A 225 -9.83 15.54 0.80
C VAL A 225 -10.14 15.23 -0.66
N SER A 226 -9.17 15.39 -1.55
CA SER A 226 -9.31 15.06 -2.98
C SER A 226 -7.96 14.84 -3.62
N VAL A 227 -7.92 14.07 -4.71
CA VAL A 227 -6.76 13.95 -5.61
C VAL A 227 -7.16 14.54 -6.96
N PRO A 228 -6.78 15.80 -7.25
CA PRO A 228 -7.12 16.44 -8.52
C PRO A 228 -6.66 15.64 -9.74
N HIS A 229 -7.48 15.63 -10.80
CA HIS A 229 -7.19 14.94 -12.06
C HIS A 229 -6.18 15.68 -12.95
N ASP A 230 -5.87 16.94 -12.63
CA ASP A 230 -4.86 17.72 -13.35
C ASP A 230 -3.44 17.28 -12.98
N CYS A 231 -2.47 17.68 -13.81
CA CYS A 231 -1.05 17.37 -13.60
C CYS A 231 -0.79 15.85 -13.49
N ASP A 232 -1.43 15.01 -14.30
CA ASP A 232 -1.27 13.55 -14.28
C ASP A 232 -1.45 12.93 -12.87
N CYS A 233 -2.41 13.47 -12.09
CA CYS A 233 -2.67 13.08 -10.71
C CYS A 233 -1.40 13.12 -9.84
N GLN A 234 -0.55 14.15 -10.01
CA GLN A 234 0.71 14.29 -9.27
C GLN A 234 0.58 14.97 -7.91
N LYS A 235 -0.60 15.48 -7.54
CA LYS A 235 -0.85 16.17 -6.27
C LYS A 235 -2.13 15.68 -5.60
N LEU A 236 -2.22 15.96 -4.31
CA LEU A 236 -3.42 15.78 -3.51
C LEU A 236 -3.75 17.07 -2.75
N ARG A 237 -4.96 17.12 -2.21
CA ARG A 237 -5.39 18.11 -1.21
C ARG A 237 -5.61 17.44 0.12
N THR A 238 -5.07 18.04 1.18
CA THR A 238 -5.25 17.58 2.57
C THR A 238 -5.70 18.73 3.46
N ALA A 239 -6.42 18.39 4.53
CA ALA A 239 -6.78 19.32 5.60
C ALA A 239 -5.65 19.50 6.63
N MET A 240 -4.75 18.51 6.76
CA MET A 240 -3.65 18.52 7.71
C MET A 240 -2.41 17.79 7.18
N TYR A 241 -1.23 18.25 7.59
CA TYR A 241 0.03 17.54 7.43
C TYR A 241 1.07 18.06 8.44
N LYS A 242 2.12 17.27 8.65
CA LYS A 242 3.30 17.67 9.42
C LYS A 242 4.50 17.78 8.49
N VAL A 243 5.30 18.84 8.62
CA VAL A 243 6.58 18.95 7.92
C VAL A 243 7.63 18.15 8.70
N VAL A 244 8.21 17.15 8.06
CA VAL A 244 9.13 16.21 8.70
C VAL A 244 10.55 16.29 8.16
N GLY A 245 10.76 16.87 6.98
CA GLY A 245 12.09 16.97 6.38
C GLY A 245 12.22 18.14 5.42
N HIS A 246 13.48 18.52 5.18
CA HIS A 246 13.87 19.54 4.22
C HIS A 246 15.01 19.00 3.37
N TYR A 247 14.87 19.08 2.05
CA TYR A 247 15.95 18.75 1.15
C TYR A 247 16.99 19.87 1.14
N GLU A 248 18.23 19.57 1.56
CA GLU A 248 19.33 20.54 1.54
C GLU A 248 19.60 21.10 0.13
N HIS A 249 19.34 20.28 -0.89
CA HIS A 249 19.49 20.63 -2.29
C HIS A 249 18.27 20.19 -3.09
N ILE A 250 17.75 21.09 -3.93
CA ILE A 250 16.62 20.79 -4.81
C ILE A 250 16.92 19.68 -5.84
N ASP A 251 18.20 19.40 -6.07
CA ASP A 251 18.68 18.36 -6.98
C ASP A 251 19.01 17.02 -6.30
N ALA A 252 18.84 16.92 -4.99
CA ALA A 252 18.95 15.62 -4.33
C ALA A 252 17.83 14.66 -4.78
N PRO A 253 18.13 13.36 -4.91
CA PRO A 253 17.20 12.37 -5.47
C PRO A 253 15.93 12.22 -4.63
N PRO A 254 14.80 11.80 -5.22
CA PRO A 254 13.62 11.47 -4.44
C PRO A 254 13.93 10.40 -3.38
N MET A 255 13.15 10.40 -2.29
CA MET A 255 13.10 9.31 -1.32
C MET A 255 12.99 7.98 -2.07
N GLU A 256 13.83 7.01 -1.69
CA GLU A 256 13.84 5.71 -2.34
C GLU A 256 12.54 4.94 -2.11
N ASP A 257 12.19 4.08 -3.07
CA ASP A 257 11.02 3.22 -3.02
C ASP A 257 11.24 2.11 -1.99
N GLY A 258 10.85 2.36 -0.75
CA GLY A 258 10.93 1.31 0.24
C GLY A 258 10.58 1.80 1.61
N LEU A 259 9.85 0.95 2.32
CA LEU A 259 9.75 0.96 3.77
C LEU A 259 11.16 0.76 4.37
N ASN A 260 12.08 1.74 4.31
CA ASN A 260 13.18 1.81 5.30
C ASN A 260 14.20 2.95 5.31
N GLU A 261 14.70 3.11 6.55
CA GLU A 261 16.06 3.37 7.09
C GLU A 261 16.80 4.67 6.86
N ASP A 262 16.78 5.31 5.69
CA ASP A 262 17.76 6.39 5.47
C ASP A 262 17.09 7.76 5.30
N TYR A 263 17.50 8.69 6.18
CA TYR A 263 17.17 10.11 6.28
C TYR A 263 15.97 10.51 7.18
N ILE A 264 16.28 10.70 8.47
CA ILE A 264 16.22 11.99 9.20
C ILE A 264 16.90 11.75 10.56
N ASP A 265 17.74 12.68 11.01
CA ASP A 265 18.30 12.75 12.37
C ASP A 265 17.16 12.65 13.39
N TRP A 266 16.87 11.43 13.85
CA TRP A 266 15.81 11.14 14.79
C TRP A 266 16.44 11.04 16.17
N ASP A 267 16.50 12.17 16.85
CA ASP A 267 16.93 12.22 18.25
C ASP A 267 15.82 11.57 19.11
N GLY A 268 15.86 10.24 19.20
CA GLY A 268 15.21 9.44 20.25
C GLY A 268 14.35 8.26 19.78
N ASN A 269 14.96 7.06 19.69
CA ASN A 269 14.56 5.83 20.43
C ASN A 269 15.38 4.61 19.96
N ASP A 270 16.51 4.34 20.63
CA ASP A 270 17.54 3.35 20.22
C ASP A 270 17.10 1.88 20.23
N ALA A 271 15.99 1.54 20.90
CA ALA A 271 15.57 0.14 21.09
C ALA A 271 14.91 -0.51 19.86
N TYR A 272 14.41 0.28 18.91
CA TYR A 272 13.70 -0.23 17.71
C TYR A 272 14.63 -0.47 16.52
N ALA A 273 15.75 0.27 16.44
CA ALA A 273 16.76 0.07 15.41
C ALA A 273 17.43 -1.31 15.50
N GLU A 274 17.64 -1.81 16.71
CA GLU A 274 18.27 -3.12 16.95
C GLU A 274 17.42 -4.29 16.46
N GLY A 275 16.10 -4.24 16.68
CA GLY A 275 15.17 -5.30 16.23
C GLY A 275 15.05 -5.39 14.71
N TYR A 276 15.05 -4.25 14.03
CA TYR A 276 14.98 -4.20 12.57
C TYR A 276 16.29 -4.68 11.92
N ALA A 277 17.44 -4.24 12.46
CA ALA A 277 18.75 -4.69 12.00
C ALA A 277 18.91 -6.21 12.15
N GLN A 278 18.41 -6.79 13.24
CA GLN A 278 18.43 -8.24 13.44
C GLN A 278 17.58 -8.99 12.41
N ALA A 279 16.35 -8.53 12.14
CA ALA A 279 15.48 -9.16 11.13
C ALA A 279 16.10 -9.09 9.72
N LYS A 280 16.73 -7.97 9.36
CA LYS A 280 17.46 -7.80 8.09
C LYS A 280 18.65 -8.74 7.98
N GLN A 281 19.41 -8.92 9.07
CA GLN A 281 20.53 -9.84 9.12
C GLN A 281 20.07 -11.30 8.98
N ASP A 282 18.99 -11.68 9.68
CA ASP A 282 18.42 -13.03 9.60
C ASP A 282 17.92 -13.35 8.18
N MET A 283 17.36 -12.37 7.47
CA MET A 283 16.97 -12.54 6.05
C MET A 283 18.19 -12.71 5.13
N LEU A 284 19.24 -11.89 5.30
CA LEU A 284 20.47 -11.99 4.52
C LEU A 284 21.23 -13.31 4.77
N ASP A 285 21.18 -13.82 5.99
CA ASP A 285 21.82 -15.08 6.37
C ASP A 285 21.03 -16.30 5.84
N ASN A 286 19.70 -16.18 5.69
CA ASN A 286 18.84 -17.19 5.07
C ASN A 286 18.88 -17.19 3.53
N LEU A 287 19.36 -16.11 2.91
CA LEU A 287 19.57 -16.00 1.45
C LEU A 287 20.90 -16.60 0.99
N ASN A 288 21.83 -16.83 1.91
CA ASN A 288 23.19 -17.32 1.63
C ASN A 288 23.45 -18.79 2.07
N ASN A 289 22.40 -19.51 2.48
CA ASN A 289 22.43 -20.96 2.79
C ASN A 289 21.51 -21.74 1.87
#